data_AF-A0A5B7GS79-F1
#
_entry.id   AF-A0A5B7GS79-F1
#
_cell.length_a   1.000
_cell.length_b   1.000
_cell.length_c   1.000
_cell.angle_alpha   90.00
_cell.angle_beta   90.00
_cell.angle_gamma   90.00
#
_symmetry.space_group_name_H-M   'P 1'
#
loop_
_entity.id
_entity.type
_entity.pdbx_description
1 polymer ?
#
loop_
_entity_poly.entity_id
_entity_poly.type
_entity_poly.pdbx_seq_one_letter_code
_entity_poly.pdbx_strand_id
1 'polypeptide(L)'
;MEEFENASLSVSNKDVSFEHPESSVAEQKKANVYTFSNRPPADLKKGANKLGSVKANTALITKLFLSLQARPEADIDDFFKHENLREPPALSDQRKLMSGTKSSLLSCLPAMPDPGLSPAAKEASVVVCDMSAIIHMVKPHRANVFGEYTHKHLLPFLESQKTNNTTRIDAVWDTYQDASLKSKTRARRGETLGQRTRVSANVPIPKGADWQKFLKESHNKDHLFQFLSEQLAQETTETFIVITQDPTSLTLDSLHMSRLERFTVLMYSKICSANCVNEARKLMFTHGLKALECIPPIQHALFQHIKRALLAAAFIWKQSLYRSPHIPNASEWGWEWNARKKVRMPYWTNLPDANHGCTLLLHCGCLVACKGNCKCNRAGNRCGPLCKCEGGCLNNDMAV
;
A
#
# COMPACT_ATOMS: atom_id res chain seq x y z
N MET A 1 39.81 43.98 -33.16
CA MET A 1 39.93 42.95 -34.22
C MET A 1 38.58 42.26 -34.29
N GLU A 2 37.72 42.90 -35.07
CA GLU A 2 36.95 42.30 -36.18
C GLU A 2 35.68 41.62 -35.66
N GLU A 3 34.55 42.34 -35.61
CA GLU A 3 33.62 42.56 -36.74
C GLU A 3 33.34 41.28 -37.53
N PHE A 4 32.16 40.69 -37.30
CA PHE A 4 31.27 40.33 -38.40
C PHE A 4 29.82 40.50 -37.97
N GLU A 5 29.10 41.21 -38.83
CA GLU A 5 27.74 41.71 -38.71
C GLU A 5 26.66 40.64 -38.86
N ASN A 6 25.54 40.91 -38.18
CA ASN A 6 24.14 40.83 -38.62
C ASN A 6 23.69 39.70 -39.57
N ALA A 7 22.85 38.83 -39.03
CA ALA A 7 21.62 38.42 -39.72
C ALA A 7 20.44 38.47 -38.74
N SER A 8 19.55 39.45 -38.92
CA SER A 8 18.26 39.55 -38.25
C SER A 8 17.28 38.56 -38.85
N LEU A 9 16.59 37.76 -38.03
CA LEU A 9 15.32 37.13 -38.40
C LEU A 9 14.50 36.84 -37.15
N SER A 10 13.33 37.46 -37.11
CA SER A 10 12.24 37.31 -36.16
C SER A 10 11.66 35.90 -36.11
N VAL A 11 11.08 35.50 -34.96
CA VAL A 11 9.70 34.97 -34.79
C VAL A 11 9.58 33.98 -33.61
N SER A 12 8.62 34.30 -32.74
CA SER A 12 7.74 33.50 -31.87
C SER A 12 8.25 32.35 -30.99
N ASN A 13 7.93 32.51 -29.70
CA ASN A 13 7.68 31.45 -28.72
C ASN A 13 6.83 30.32 -29.32
N LYS A 14 7.36 29.09 -29.29
CA LYS A 14 6.56 27.86 -29.27
C LYS A 14 7.14 26.90 -28.25
N ASP A 15 6.22 26.37 -27.46
CA ASP A 15 6.38 25.36 -26.42
C ASP A 15 7.17 24.14 -26.91
N VAL A 16 8.13 23.70 -26.11
CA VAL A 16 8.87 22.46 -26.31
C VAL A 16 8.14 21.35 -25.56
N SER A 17 7.42 20.51 -26.30
CA SER A 17 6.85 19.25 -25.83
C SER A 17 7.88 18.13 -25.91
N PHE A 18 8.02 17.35 -24.84
CA PHE A 18 8.82 16.12 -24.80
C PHE A 18 8.13 15.00 -25.59
N GLU A 19 8.80 14.45 -26.60
CA GLU A 19 8.35 13.30 -27.38
C GLU A 19 8.55 11.98 -26.60
N HIS A 20 7.52 11.13 -26.59
CA HIS A 20 7.64 9.71 -26.23
C HIS A 20 7.99 8.89 -27.49
N PRO A 21 8.79 7.82 -27.36
CA PRO A 21 9.25 7.05 -28.52
C PRO A 21 8.08 6.27 -29.13
N GLU A 22 7.86 6.50 -30.42
CA GLU A 22 6.90 5.76 -31.25
C GLU A 22 7.27 4.27 -31.26
N SER A 23 6.42 3.45 -30.64
CA SER A 23 6.39 2.03 -30.94
C SER A 23 5.69 1.86 -32.29
N SER A 24 6.41 1.25 -33.23
CA SER A 24 5.93 0.88 -34.55
C SER A 24 4.77 -0.13 -34.46
N VAL A 25 3.55 0.37 -34.25
CA VAL A 25 2.34 -0.36 -34.58
C VAL A 25 1.83 0.26 -35.86
N ALA A 26 1.94 -0.48 -36.96
CA ALA A 26 1.39 -0.06 -38.25
C ALA A 26 -0.03 0.48 -38.05
N GLU A 27 -0.28 1.72 -38.49
CA GLU A 27 -1.63 2.29 -38.52
C GLU A 27 -2.54 1.33 -39.29
N GLN A 28 -3.31 0.53 -38.55
CA GLN A 28 -4.49 -0.09 -39.12
C GLN A 28 -5.37 1.08 -39.55
N LYS A 29 -5.51 1.27 -40.88
CA LYS A 29 -6.51 2.17 -41.47
C LYS A 29 -7.75 2.08 -40.60
N LYS A 30 -8.18 3.20 -40.04
CA LYS A 30 -9.41 3.32 -39.24
C LYS A 30 -10.57 2.78 -40.08
N ALA A 31 -10.79 1.47 -40.04
CA ALA A 31 -12.11 0.93 -40.28
C ALA A 31 -13.00 1.66 -39.29
N ASN A 32 -14.16 2.13 -39.75
CA ASN A 32 -15.17 2.77 -38.93
C ASN A 32 -15.73 1.77 -37.90
N VAL A 33 -14.90 1.35 -36.95
CA VAL A 33 -15.24 0.46 -35.86
C VAL A 33 -15.88 1.33 -34.79
N TYR A 34 -17.15 1.08 -34.52
CA TYR A 34 -17.86 1.74 -33.44
C TYR A 34 -17.20 1.40 -32.10
N THR A 35 -16.74 2.42 -31.39
CA THR A 35 -16.18 2.29 -30.04
C THR A 35 -17.26 2.65 -29.01
N PHE A 36 -16.99 2.39 -27.72
CA PHE A 36 -17.85 2.86 -26.64
C PHE A 36 -18.06 4.39 -26.65
N SER A 37 -17.15 5.13 -27.29
CA SER A 37 -17.14 6.59 -27.39
C SER A 37 -17.89 7.11 -28.63
N ASN A 38 -17.88 6.38 -29.74
CA ASN A 38 -18.50 6.77 -31.01
C ASN A 38 -19.52 5.72 -31.45
N ARG A 39 -20.71 5.76 -30.84
CA ARG A 39 -21.88 5.02 -31.32
C ARG A 39 -22.57 5.80 -32.45
N PRO A 40 -23.23 5.13 -33.41
CA PRO A 40 -24.04 5.84 -34.39
C PRO A 40 -25.19 6.60 -33.69
N PRO A 41 -25.65 7.74 -34.23
CA PRO A 41 -26.75 8.52 -33.68
C PRO A 41 -28.01 7.66 -33.48
N ALA A 42 -28.75 7.93 -32.41
CA ALA A 42 -29.91 7.16 -31.96
C ALA A 42 -31.18 7.33 -32.83
N ASP A 43 -31.05 7.82 -34.06
CA ASP A 43 -32.19 8.29 -34.87
C ASP A 43 -32.64 7.32 -35.97
N LEU A 44 -32.12 6.10 -35.99
CA LEU A 44 -32.75 5.01 -36.74
C LEU A 44 -33.81 4.36 -35.86
N LYS A 45 -35.07 4.75 -36.10
CA LYS A 45 -36.35 4.17 -35.60
C LYS A 45 -36.16 2.99 -34.65
N LYS A 46 -36.62 3.15 -33.39
CA LYS A 46 -36.85 2.10 -32.37
C LYS A 46 -36.60 0.71 -32.97
N GLY A 47 -35.36 0.22 -32.81
CA GLY A 47 -34.99 -1.13 -33.21
C GLY A 47 -36.08 -2.05 -32.69
N ALA A 48 -36.62 -2.86 -33.60
CA ALA A 48 -37.82 -3.65 -33.39
C ALA A 48 -38.00 -4.05 -31.92
N ASN A 49 -39.12 -3.63 -31.30
CA ASN A 49 -39.61 -4.26 -30.08
C ASN A 49 -39.44 -5.79 -30.23
N LYS A 50 -39.24 -6.53 -29.13
CA LYS A 50 -39.08 -8.01 -29.10
C LYS A 50 -39.91 -8.76 -30.17
N LEU A 51 -41.12 -8.28 -30.45
CA LEU A 51 -42.03 -8.69 -31.52
C LEU A 51 -41.47 -8.63 -32.97
N GLY A 52 -40.73 -7.60 -33.38
CA GLY A 52 -40.20 -7.47 -34.75
C GLY A 52 -38.93 -8.31 -34.98
N SER A 53 -38.12 -8.57 -33.94
CA SER A 53 -37.04 -9.57 -34.00
C SER A 53 -37.62 -10.99 -34.16
N VAL A 54 -38.70 -11.30 -33.44
CA VAL A 54 -39.43 -12.57 -33.61
C VAL A 54 -39.95 -12.73 -35.04
N LYS A 55 -40.60 -11.70 -35.61
CA LYS A 55 -41.09 -11.74 -36.99
C LYS A 55 -39.98 -11.96 -38.03
N ALA A 56 -38.84 -11.30 -37.86
CA ALA A 56 -37.69 -11.46 -38.75
C ALA A 56 -37.11 -12.89 -38.67
N ASN A 57 -36.96 -13.43 -37.45
CA ASN A 57 -36.50 -14.80 -37.24
C ASN A 57 -37.49 -15.82 -37.80
N THR A 58 -38.79 -15.63 -37.61
CA THR A 58 -39.83 -16.50 -38.21
C THR A 58 -39.73 -16.48 -39.73
N ALA A 59 -39.59 -15.31 -40.36
CA ALA A 59 -39.44 -15.21 -41.81
C ALA A 59 -38.16 -15.90 -42.33
N LEU A 60 -37.05 -15.81 -41.59
CA LEU A 60 -35.79 -16.48 -41.93
C LEU A 60 -35.93 -18.00 -41.82
N ILE A 61 -36.54 -18.50 -40.74
CA ILE A 61 -36.79 -19.94 -40.53
C ILE A 61 -37.73 -20.49 -41.60
N THR A 62 -38.80 -19.75 -41.96
CA THR A 62 -39.69 -20.14 -43.06
C THR A 62 -38.94 -20.23 -44.39
N LYS A 63 -38.05 -19.29 -44.69
CA LYS A 63 -37.22 -19.33 -45.91
C LYS A 63 -36.24 -20.50 -45.90
N LEU A 64 -35.61 -20.79 -44.76
CA LEU A 64 -34.75 -21.96 -44.61
C LEU A 64 -35.54 -23.25 -44.89
N PHE A 65 -36.70 -23.41 -44.26
CA PHE A 65 -37.56 -24.58 -44.45
C PHE A 65 -37.95 -24.78 -45.92
N LEU A 66 -38.43 -23.73 -46.57
CA LEU A 66 -38.79 -23.78 -48.00
C LEU A 66 -37.58 -24.09 -48.89
N SER A 67 -36.40 -23.57 -48.54
CA SER A 67 -35.16 -23.80 -49.30
C SER A 67 -34.68 -25.25 -49.17
N LEU A 68 -34.77 -25.83 -47.96
CA LEU A 68 -34.43 -27.24 -47.72
C LEU A 68 -35.42 -28.19 -48.40
N GLN A 69 -36.72 -27.85 -48.43
CA GLN A 69 -37.71 -28.63 -49.19
C GLN A 69 -37.45 -28.59 -50.71
N ALA A 70 -37.04 -27.44 -51.24
CA ALA A 70 -36.75 -27.29 -52.66
C ALA A 70 -35.38 -27.86 -53.07
N ARG A 71 -34.47 -28.08 -52.12
CA ARG A 71 -33.09 -28.53 -52.37
C ARG A 71 -32.68 -29.57 -51.31
N PRO A 72 -32.98 -30.86 -51.54
CA PRO A 72 -32.68 -31.93 -50.59
C PRO A 72 -31.18 -32.09 -50.28
N GLU A 73 -30.33 -31.72 -51.24
CA GLU A 73 -28.87 -31.83 -51.14
C GLU A 73 -28.20 -30.60 -50.49
N ALA A 74 -28.98 -29.62 -50.01
CA ALA A 74 -28.42 -28.41 -49.42
C ALA A 74 -27.77 -28.70 -48.05
N ASP A 75 -26.53 -28.26 -47.88
CA ASP A 75 -25.80 -28.36 -46.61
C ASP A 75 -26.41 -27.41 -45.57
N ILE A 76 -27.16 -27.96 -44.63
CA ILE A 76 -27.75 -27.19 -43.53
C ILE A 76 -26.67 -26.62 -42.59
N ASP A 77 -25.49 -27.24 -42.52
CA ASP A 77 -24.41 -26.76 -41.66
C ASP A 77 -23.89 -25.41 -42.15
N ASP A 78 -23.99 -25.12 -43.45
CA ASP A 78 -23.64 -23.81 -44.01
C ASP A 78 -24.52 -22.69 -43.45
N PHE A 79 -25.83 -22.92 -43.31
CA PHE A 79 -26.75 -21.94 -42.70
C PHE A 79 -26.33 -21.62 -41.25
N PHE A 80 -25.96 -22.62 -40.46
CA PHE A 80 -25.59 -22.44 -39.05
C PHE A 80 -24.20 -21.81 -38.85
N LYS A 81 -23.40 -21.63 -39.91
CA LYS A 81 -22.16 -20.82 -39.86
C LYS A 81 -22.45 -19.31 -39.87
N HIS A 82 -23.67 -18.91 -40.21
CA HIS A 82 -24.07 -17.50 -40.32
C HIS A 82 -24.97 -17.06 -39.17
N GLU A 83 -24.79 -15.83 -38.70
CA GLU A 83 -25.66 -15.25 -37.68
C GLU A 83 -27.04 -14.89 -38.27
N ASN A 84 -28.10 -15.16 -37.51
CA ASN A 84 -29.49 -14.93 -37.96
C ASN A 84 -29.84 -13.44 -38.09
N LEU A 85 -29.12 -12.58 -37.38
CA LEU A 85 -29.34 -11.13 -37.34
C LEU A 85 -28.00 -10.39 -37.41
N ARG A 86 -28.02 -9.16 -37.94
CA ARG A 86 -26.82 -8.29 -37.98
C ARG A 86 -26.17 -8.09 -36.61
N GLU A 87 -26.98 -8.13 -35.55
CA GLU A 87 -26.55 -8.02 -34.17
C GLU A 87 -26.95 -9.31 -33.43
N PRO A 88 -25.99 -10.20 -33.08
CA PRO A 88 -26.27 -11.47 -32.42
C PRO A 88 -27.06 -11.25 -31.12
N PRO A 89 -28.29 -11.78 -30.97
CA PRO A 89 -29.08 -11.62 -29.74
C PRO A 89 -28.42 -12.27 -28.52
N ALA A 90 -27.58 -13.29 -28.74
CA ALA A 90 -26.82 -13.95 -27.67
C ALA A 90 -25.74 -13.03 -27.06
N LEU A 91 -25.27 -12.04 -27.82
CA LEU A 91 -24.17 -11.15 -27.42
C LEU A 91 -24.60 -9.69 -27.28
N SER A 92 -25.80 -9.32 -27.74
CA SER A 92 -26.28 -7.94 -27.77
C SER A 92 -27.77 -7.81 -27.48
N ASP A 93 -28.12 -6.73 -26.78
CA ASP A 93 -29.49 -6.27 -26.56
C ASP A 93 -29.58 -4.80 -27.00
N GLN A 94 -30.44 -4.51 -27.98
CA GLN A 94 -30.65 -3.15 -28.53
C GLN A 94 -29.34 -2.43 -28.90
N ARG A 95 -28.48 -3.06 -29.70
CA ARG A 95 -27.14 -2.55 -30.09
C ARG A 95 -26.13 -2.36 -28.95
N LYS A 96 -26.42 -2.85 -27.75
CA LYS A 96 -25.50 -2.82 -26.61
C LYS A 96 -25.00 -4.24 -26.35
N LEU A 97 -23.71 -4.39 -26.10
CA LEU A 97 -23.17 -5.66 -25.63
C LEU A 97 -23.90 -6.10 -24.36
N MET A 98 -24.34 -7.36 -24.35
CA MET A 98 -24.87 -8.03 -23.17
C MET A 98 -23.81 -7.98 -22.07
N SER A 99 -24.19 -7.47 -20.90
CA SER A 99 -23.34 -7.47 -19.72
C SER A 99 -23.82 -8.54 -18.75
N GLY A 100 -23.02 -9.58 -18.55
CA GLY A 100 -23.22 -10.54 -17.46
C GLY A 100 -22.66 -10.02 -16.14
N THR A 101 -23.05 -10.67 -15.03
CA THR A 101 -22.38 -10.48 -13.75
C THR A 101 -21.13 -11.37 -13.75
N LYS A 102 -19.96 -10.83 -13.38
CA LYS A 102 -18.69 -11.60 -13.37
C LYS A 102 -18.82 -12.89 -12.54
N SER A 103 -19.65 -12.88 -11.49
CA SER A 103 -19.94 -14.06 -10.66
C SER A 103 -20.68 -15.18 -11.40
N SER A 104 -21.41 -14.88 -12.47
CA SER A 104 -22.08 -15.91 -13.30
C SER A 104 -21.09 -16.85 -13.99
N LEU A 105 -19.83 -16.45 -14.14
CA LEU A 105 -18.78 -17.32 -14.66
C LEU A 105 -18.37 -18.40 -13.63
N LEU A 106 -18.58 -18.16 -12.33
CA LEU A 106 -18.20 -19.11 -11.28
C LEU A 106 -18.97 -20.43 -11.40
N SER A 107 -20.25 -20.38 -11.81
CA SER A 107 -21.06 -21.60 -12.03
C SER A 107 -20.63 -22.40 -13.26
N CYS A 108 -19.87 -21.80 -14.16
CA CYS A 108 -19.36 -22.45 -15.37
C CYS A 108 -17.97 -23.04 -15.18
N LEU A 109 -17.27 -22.70 -14.08
CA LEU A 109 -16.04 -23.37 -13.73
C LEU A 109 -16.39 -24.75 -13.15
N PRO A 110 -15.74 -25.84 -13.58
CA PRO A 110 -15.91 -27.15 -12.94
C PRO A 110 -15.68 -26.98 -11.45
N ALA A 111 -16.37 -27.76 -10.60
CA ALA A 111 -16.31 -27.66 -9.14
C ALA A 111 -14.85 -27.57 -8.68
N MET A 112 -14.35 -26.34 -8.57
CA MET A 112 -13.01 -26.06 -8.07
C MET A 112 -13.09 -26.53 -6.63
N PRO A 113 -12.14 -27.36 -6.14
CA PRO A 113 -12.12 -27.73 -4.74
C PRO A 113 -12.21 -26.43 -3.94
N ASP A 114 -13.22 -26.32 -3.07
CA ASP A 114 -13.55 -25.08 -2.38
C ASP A 114 -12.27 -24.49 -1.76
N PRO A 115 -11.71 -23.42 -2.35
CA PRO A 115 -10.42 -22.92 -1.89
C PRO A 115 -10.50 -22.47 -0.43
N GLY A 116 -11.69 -22.13 0.06
CA GLY A 116 -11.93 -21.61 1.40
C GLY A 116 -11.98 -22.65 2.52
N LEU A 117 -12.10 -23.95 2.20
CA LEU A 117 -12.23 -25.03 3.20
C LEU A 117 -10.97 -25.89 3.34
N SER A 118 -9.96 -25.72 2.48
CA SER A 118 -8.72 -26.48 2.65
C SER A 118 -7.94 -25.97 3.88
N PRO A 119 -7.38 -26.87 4.72
CA PRO A 119 -6.49 -26.47 5.82
C PRO A 119 -5.32 -25.58 5.34
N ALA A 120 -4.82 -25.81 4.13
CA ALA A 120 -3.73 -25.05 3.52
C ALA A 120 -4.10 -23.58 3.22
N ALA A 121 -5.35 -23.28 2.86
CA ALA A 121 -5.80 -21.90 2.63
C ALA A 121 -5.91 -21.09 3.94
N LYS A 122 -6.05 -21.77 5.09
CA LYS A 122 -6.00 -21.16 6.42
C LYS A 122 -4.57 -20.91 6.91
N GLU A 123 -3.55 -21.41 6.23
CA GLU A 123 -2.14 -21.20 6.60
C GLU A 123 -1.48 -20.07 5.79
N ALA A 124 -2.26 -19.06 5.39
CA ALA A 124 -1.74 -17.94 4.62
C ALA A 124 -0.80 -17.05 5.45
N SER A 125 0.44 -16.89 4.98
CA SER A 125 1.43 -15.97 5.55
C SER A 125 1.12 -14.49 5.25
N VAL A 126 0.36 -14.26 4.19
CA VAL A 126 -0.08 -12.94 3.72
C VAL A 126 -1.57 -13.02 3.42
N VAL A 127 -2.34 -12.10 4.00
CA VAL A 127 -3.76 -11.93 3.68
C VAL A 127 -3.92 -10.63 2.90
N VAL A 128 -4.42 -10.70 1.68
CA VAL A 128 -4.69 -9.53 0.85
C VAL A 128 -6.20 -9.28 0.85
N CYS A 129 -6.59 -8.12 1.31
CA CYS A 129 -7.98 -7.75 1.53
C CYS A 129 -8.44 -6.76 0.46
N ASP A 130 -9.48 -7.13 -0.29
CA ASP A 130 -10.27 -6.16 -1.06
C ASP A 130 -11.11 -5.32 -0.09
N MET A 131 -10.61 -4.13 0.23
CA MET A 131 -11.24 -3.26 1.22
C MET A 131 -12.59 -2.75 0.74
N SER A 132 -12.79 -2.57 -0.57
CA SER A 132 -14.09 -2.15 -1.10
C SER A 132 -15.17 -3.15 -0.73
N ALA A 133 -14.89 -4.45 -0.92
CA ALA A 133 -15.80 -5.52 -0.53
C ALA A 133 -16.01 -5.58 0.99
N ILE A 134 -14.94 -5.45 1.78
CA ILE A 134 -15.01 -5.48 3.25
C ILE A 134 -15.87 -4.36 3.82
N ILE A 135 -15.76 -3.14 3.29
CA ILE A 135 -16.54 -1.99 3.74
C ILE A 135 -18.05 -2.17 3.48
N HIS A 136 -18.42 -2.90 2.43
CA HIS A 136 -19.80 -3.30 2.20
C HIS A 136 -20.31 -4.34 3.21
N MET A 137 -19.42 -5.21 3.71
CA MET A 137 -19.75 -6.26 4.69
C MET A 137 -19.76 -5.74 6.14
N VAL A 138 -18.77 -4.94 6.52
CA VAL A 138 -18.53 -4.47 7.89
C VAL A 138 -19.31 -3.19 8.15
N LYS A 139 -20.53 -3.30 8.64
CA LYS A 139 -21.41 -2.14 8.86
C LYS A 139 -21.10 -1.41 10.19
N PRO A 140 -21.26 -0.07 10.25
CA PRO A 140 -20.90 0.76 11.41
C PRO A 140 -21.94 0.73 12.54
N HIS A 141 -22.19 -0.44 13.15
CA HIS A 141 -23.27 -0.59 14.15
C HIS A 141 -23.05 0.26 15.43
N ARG A 142 -21.83 0.21 15.97
CA ARG A 142 -21.42 0.81 17.26
C ARG A 142 -20.72 2.18 17.11
N ALA A 143 -20.43 2.59 15.88
CA ALA A 143 -19.74 3.85 15.62
C ALA A 143 -20.79 4.95 15.45
N ASN A 144 -20.59 6.10 16.08
CA ASN A 144 -21.47 7.26 15.96
C ASN A 144 -20.93 8.29 14.97
N VAL A 145 -19.61 8.35 14.83
CA VAL A 145 -18.91 9.21 13.87
C VAL A 145 -17.89 8.38 13.07
N PHE A 146 -17.43 8.90 11.93
CA PHE A 146 -16.48 8.18 11.06
C PHE A 146 -15.16 7.82 11.76
N GLY A 147 -14.66 8.68 12.67
CA GLY A 147 -13.40 8.43 13.41
C GLY A 147 -13.44 7.21 14.32
N GLU A 148 -14.63 6.79 14.76
CA GLU A 148 -14.77 5.60 15.59
C GLU A 148 -14.83 4.30 14.78
N TYR A 149 -15.12 4.39 13.48
CA TYR A 149 -15.42 3.21 12.66
C TYR A 149 -14.22 2.28 12.51
N THR A 150 -13.03 2.83 12.29
CA THR A 150 -11.79 2.06 12.09
C THR A 150 -11.51 1.15 13.28
N HIS A 151 -11.48 1.70 14.50
CA HIS A 151 -11.16 0.93 15.71
C HIS A 151 -12.32 0.06 16.22
N LYS A 152 -13.58 0.49 16.08
CA LYS A 152 -14.73 -0.27 16.60
C LYS A 152 -15.16 -1.42 15.70
N HIS A 153 -14.83 -1.39 14.40
CA HIS A 153 -15.35 -2.35 13.42
C HIS A 153 -14.30 -2.86 12.45
N LEU A 154 -13.54 -1.98 11.80
CA LEU A 154 -12.67 -2.38 10.70
C LEU A 154 -11.44 -3.17 11.20
N LEU A 155 -10.71 -2.66 12.19
CA LEU A 155 -9.55 -3.35 12.77
C LEU A 155 -9.92 -4.70 13.39
N PRO A 156 -10.96 -4.83 14.23
CA PRO A 156 -11.38 -6.14 14.75
C PRO A 156 -11.71 -7.15 13.65
N PHE A 157 -12.31 -6.70 12.54
CA PHE A 157 -12.59 -7.57 11.40
C PHE A 157 -11.30 -8.01 10.69
N LEU A 158 -10.36 -7.11 10.45
CA LEU A 158 -9.08 -7.45 9.82
C LEU A 158 -8.28 -8.40 10.72
N GLU A 159 -8.26 -8.16 12.04
CA GLU A 159 -7.59 -9.04 13.00
C GLU A 159 -8.20 -10.44 13.04
N SER A 160 -9.51 -10.58 12.87
CA SER A 160 -10.16 -11.89 12.82
C SER A 160 -9.82 -12.68 11.55
N GLN A 161 -9.23 -12.04 10.53
CA GLN A 161 -8.73 -12.75 9.34
C GLN A 161 -7.34 -13.36 9.55
N LYS A 162 -6.65 -13.04 10.66
CA LYS A 162 -5.32 -13.60 10.95
C LYS A 162 -5.45 -15.07 11.36
N THR A 163 -4.57 -15.90 10.83
CA THR A 163 -4.32 -17.24 11.34
C THR A 163 -2.94 -17.31 11.98
N ASN A 164 -2.59 -18.45 12.58
CA ASN A 164 -1.31 -18.61 13.30
C ASN A 164 -0.08 -18.31 12.43
N ASN A 165 -0.19 -18.49 11.12
CA ASN A 165 0.91 -18.26 10.17
C ASN A 165 0.85 -16.87 9.52
N THR A 166 -0.23 -16.10 9.71
CA THR A 166 -0.40 -14.79 9.06
C THR A 166 0.59 -13.78 9.62
N THR A 167 1.55 -13.40 8.78
CA THR A 167 2.53 -12.38 9.11
C THR A 167 2.07 -10.99 8.67
N ARG A 168 1.25 -10.80 7.63
CA ARG A 168 0.79 -9.46 7.23
C ARG A 168 -0.61 -9.46 6.66
N ILE A 169 -1.27 -8.32 6.78
CA ILE A 169 -2.53 -8.02 6.10
C ILE A 169 -2.29 -6.81 5.21
N ASP A 170 -2.53 -6.98 3.92
CA ASP A 170 -2.40 -5.93 2.93
C ASP A 170 -3.83 -5.44 2.58
N ALA A 171 -4.17 -4.24 3.06
CA ALA A 171 -5.45 -3.58 2.79
C ALA A 171 -5.40 -2.87 1.43
N VAL A 172 -6.05 -3.46 0.42
CA VAL A 172 -6.03 -2.94 -0.96
C VAL A 172 -7.30 -2.16 -1.24
N TRP A 173 -7.12 -0.94 -1.72
CA TRP A 173 -8.20 -0.02 -2.06
C TRP A 173 -8.35 0.08 -3.58
N ASP A 174 -9.58 0.07 -4.06
CA ASP A 174 -9.88 0.28 -5.46
C ASP A 174 -9.61 1.75 -5.83
N THR A 175 -8.77 1.98 -6.84
CA THR A 175 -8.61 3.31 -7.47
C THR A 175 -9.30 3.31 -8.82
N TYR A 176 -10.18 4.28 -9.05
CA TYR A 176 -10.88 4.45 -10.32
C TYR A 176 -10.34 5.70 -11.01
N GLN A 177 -9.57 5.51 -12.08
CA GLN A 177 -9.16 6.62 -12.95
C GLN A 177 -10.35 7.03 -13.83
N ASP A 178 -10.60 8.33 -13.98
CA ASP A 178 -11.76 8.88 -14.69
C ASP A 178 -11.89 8.37 -16.13
N ALA A 179 -10.76 8.24 -16.83
CA ALA A 179 -10.73 7.76 -18.22
C ALA A 179 -10.89 6.23 -18.37
N SER A 180 -10.92 5.47 -17.27
CA SER A 180 -10.91 4.01 -17.34
C SER A 180 -12.27 3.41 -17.75
N LEU A 181 -12.22 2.28 -18.46
CA LEU A 181 -13.39 1.42 -18.72
C LEU A 181 -14.12 1.03 -17.42
N LYS A 182 -13.38 0.86 -16.32
CA LYS A 182 -13.92 0.52 -15.01
C LYS A 182 -14.75 1.67 -14.43
N SER A 183 -14.27 2.92 -14.54
CA SER A 183 -15.02 4.12 -14.13
C SER A 183 -16.34 4.28 -14.91
N LYS A 184 -16.29 4.19 -16.25
CA LYS A 184 -17.51 4.23 -17.09
C LYS A 184 -18.49 3.09 -16.79
N THR A 185 -17.98 1.92 -16.45
CA THR A 185 -18.81 0.77 -16.06
C THR A 185 -19.46 0.98 -14.69
N ARG A 186 -18.77 1.63 -13.74
CA ARG A 186 -19.30 2.03 -12.42
C ARG A 186 -20.46 3.02 -12.58
N ALA A 187 -20.28 4.05 -13.40
CA ALA A 187 -21.34 5.03 -13.73
C ALA A 187 -22.61 4.32 -14.23
N ARG A 188 -22.45 3.38 -15.16
CA ARG A 188 -23.56 2.60 -15.75
C ARG A 188 -24.25 1.65 -14.75
N ARG A 189 -23.57 1.18 -13.70
CA ARG A 189 -24.13 0.25 -12.69
C ARG A 189 -25.04 0.93 -11.65
N GLY A 190 -25.37 2.21 -11.85
CA GLY A 190 -26.29 2.94 -10.98
C GLY A 190 -25.57 3.94 -10.08
N GLU A 191 -24.53 4.61 -10.61
CA GLU A 191 -24.11 5.88 -10.03
C GLU A 191 -25.35 6.77 -9.97
N THR A 192 -25.79 6.99 -8.74
CA THR A 192 -26.94 7.80 -8.43
C THR A 192 -26.35 9.12 -7.97
N LEU A 193 -26.86 10.25 -8.48
CA LEU A 193 -26.60 11.56 -7.88
C LEU A 193 -27.22 11.55 -6.48
N GLY A 194 -26.46 11.02 -5.52
CA GLY A 194 -26.85 10.89 -4.14
C GLY A 194 -26.40 12.10 -3.33
N GLN A 195 -26.86 12.17 -2.09
CA GLN A 195 -26.35 13.18 -1.18
C GLN A 195 -24.86 12.91 -0.91
N ARG A 196 -24.02 13.85 -1.36
CA ARG A 196 -22.60 13.86 -1.03
C ARG A 196 -22.43 14.19 0.44
N THR A 197 -21.71 13.34 1.14
CA THR A 197 -21.46 13.45 2.57
C THR A 197 -19.97 13.63 2.77
N ARG A 198 -19.59 14.72 3.45
CA ARG A 198 -18.20 14.94 3.82
C ARG A 198 -17.76 13.89 4.84
N VAL A 199 -16.70 13.16 4.55
CA VAL A 199 -16.11 12.20 5.49
C VAL A 199 -15.03 12.90 6.31
N SER A 200 -15.17 12.91 7.63
CA SER A 200 -14.13 13.34 8.57
C SER A 200 -14.41 12.77 9.96
N ALA A 201 -13.41 12.73 10.83
CA ALA A 201 -13.46 12.00 12.10
C ALA A 201 -14.71 12.31 12.97
N ASN A 202 -15.15 13.57 13.01
CA ASN A 202 -16.23 14.04 13.88
C ASN A 202 -17.62 14.07 13.20
N VAL A 203 -17.71 13.71 11.91
CA VAL A 203 -18.99 13.72 11.19
C VAL A 203 -19.79 12.45 11.52
N PRO A 204 -21.10 12.55 11.75
CA PRO A 204 -21.96 11.38 11.96
C PRO A 204 -21.85 10.36 10.83
N ILE A 205 -21.66 9.10 11.20
CA ILE A 205 -21.59 8.00 10.23
C ILE A 205 -22.99 7.46 9.91
N PRO A 206 -23.35 7.27 8.62
CA PRO A 206 -24.63 6.68 8.25
C PRO A 206 -24.79 5.25 8.77
N LYS A 207 -25.99 4.88 9.23
CA LYS A 207 -26.29 3.55 9.79
C LYS A 207 -27.36 2.83 8.98
N GLY A 208 -27.44 1.51 9.15
CA GLY A 208 -28.51 0.69 8.57
C GLY A 208 -28.61 0.82 7.04
N ALA A 209 -29.79 1.16 6.53
CA ALA A 209 -30.04 1.32 5.10
C ALA A 209 -29.31 2.52 4.49
N ASP A 210 -29.04 3.57 5.27
CA ASP A 210 -28.37 4.77 4.77
C ASP A 210 -26.88 4.56 4.55
N TRP A 211 -26.26 3.59 5.23
CA TRP A 211 -24.90 3.13 4.90
C TRP A 211 -24.80 2.62 3.46
N GLN A 212 -25.78 1.82 3.03
CA GLN A 212 -25.79 1.28 1.67
C GLN A 212 -26.08 2.36 0.62
N LYS A 213 -26.91 3.36 0.96
CA LYS A 213 -27.11 4.53 0.08
C LYS A 213 -25.83 5.37 -0.02
N PHE A 214 -25.17 5.62 1.11
CA PHE A 214 -23.89 6.32 1.17
C PHE A 214 -22.84 5.64 0.28
N LEU A 215 -22.73 4.31 0.35
CA LEU A 215 -21.81 3.52 -0.48
C LEU A 215 -22.26 3.34 -1.94
N LYS A 216 -23.42 3.84 -2.37
CA LYS A 216 -23.78 3.86 -3.81
C LYS A 216 -23.17 5.06 -4.52
N GLU A 217 -23.12 6.21 -3.84
CA GLU A 217 -22.51 7.44 -4.34
C GLU A 217 -20.99 7.27 -4.48
N SER A 218 -20.45 7.65 -5.64
CA SER A 218 -19.05 7.39 -5.96
C SER A 218 -18.11 8.26 -5.13
N HIS A 219 -18.44 9.55 -5.03
CA HIS A 219 -17.63 10.53 -4.31
C HIS A 219 -17.52 10.20 -2.81
N ASN A 220 -18.60 9.71 -2.21
CA ASN A 220 -18.64 9.27 -0.82
C ASN A 220 -17.69 8.09 -0.57
N LYS A 221 -17.64 7.12 -1.49
CA LYS A 221 -16.71 5.99 -1.41
C LYS A 221 -15.27 6.44 -1.52
N ASP A 222 -14.98 7.31 -2.48
CA ASP A 222 -13.61 7.78 -2.71
C ASP A 222 -13.10 8.55 -1.47
N HIS A 223 -13.92 9.45 -0.91
CA HIS A 223 -13.60 10.16 0.34
C HIS A 223 -13.50 9.22 1.55
N LEU A 224 -14.36 8.21 1.65
CA LEU A 224 -14.30 7.22 2.72
C LEU A 224 -13.02 6.40 2.63
N PHE A 225 -12.67 5.90 1.44
CA PHE A 225 -11.49 5.07 1.25
C PHE A 225 -10.21 5.86 1.54
N GLN A 226 -10.14 7.12 1.10
CA GLN A 226 -9.06 8.01 1.49
C GLN A 226 -8.97 8.14 3.02
N PHE A 227 -10.06 8.55 3.68
CA PHE A 227 -10.10 8.69 5.14
C PHE A 227 -9.67 7.41 5.89
N LEU A 228 -10.16 6.24 5.46
CA LEU A 228 -9.83 4.98 6.11
C LEU A 228 -8.42 4.50 5.81
N SER A 229 -7.91 4.73 4.60
CA SER A 229 -6.51 4.46 4.27
C SER A 229 -5.57 5.30 5.12
N GLU A 230 -5.90 6.58 5.32
CA GLU A 230 -5.17 7.47 6.22
C GLU A 230 -5.25 6.93 7.65
N GLN A 231 -6.45 6.62 8.16
CA GLN A 231 -6.64 6.06 9.52
C GLN A 231 -5.90 4.74 9.75
N LEU A 232 -5.86 3.84 8.76
CA LEU A 232 -5.09 2.59 8.84
C LEU A 232 -3.58 2.83 8.71
N ALA A 233 -3.17 3.96 8.15
CA ALA A 233 -1.77 4.35 7.95
C ALA A 233 -1.26 5.39 8.98
N GLN A 234 -2.11 5.84 9.92
CA GLN A 234 -2.12 7.26 10.29
C GLN A 234 -0.95 7.72 11.16
N GLU A 235 -0.56 6.99 12.20
CA GLU A 235 0.40 7.55 13.15
C GLU A 235 1.82 7.66 12.55
N THR A 236 2.24 6.69 11.75
CA THR A 236 3.59 6.71 11.16
C THR A 236 3.64 7.59 9.91
N THR A 237 2.59 7.58 9.08
CA THR A 237 2.55 8.39 7.84
C THR A 237 2.50 9.88 8.13
N GLU A 238 1.66 10.32 9.06
CA GLU A 238 1.65 11.72 9.51
C GLU A 238 2.99 12.10 10.11
N THR A 239 3.60 11.21 10.91
CA THR A 239 4.93 11.43 11.47
C THR A 239 5.97 11.66 10.38
N PHE A 240 6.01 10.83 9.33
CA PHE A 240 6.93 11.01 8.20
C PHE A 240 6.71 12.34 7.47
N ILE A 241 5.47 12.76 7.24
CA ILE A 241 5.15 14.04 6.59
C ILE A 241 5.67 15.20 7.43
N VAL A 242 5.37 15.21 8.75
CA VAL A 242 5.77 16.30 9.64
C VAL A 242 7.30 16.41 9.72
N ILE A 243 8.01 15.31 9.97
CA ILE A 243 9.47 15.35 10.10
C ILE A 243 10.20 15.59 8.76
N THR A 244 9.56 15.39 7.61
CA THR A 244 10.17 15.75 6.32
C THR A 244 9.91 17.21 5.93
N GLN A 245 8.88 17.84 6.50
CA GLN A 245 8.62 19.27 6.36
C GLN A 245 9.46 20.09 7.33
N ASP A 246 9.55 19.64 8.59
CA ASP A 246 10.42 20.19 9.62
C ASP A 246 11.30 19.08 10.22
N PRO A 247 12.46 18.79 9.60
CA PRO A 247 13.40 17.80 10.12
C PRO A 247 13.94 18.10 11.53
N THR A 248 13.89 19.36 11.98
CA THR A 248 14.39 19.76 13.30
C THR A 248 13.43 19.41 14.44
N SER A 249 12.17 19.12 14.12
CA SER A 249 11.15 18.65 15.07
C SER A 249 11.46 17.28 15.69
N LEU A 250 12.35 16.50 15.08
CA LEU A 250 12.71 15.17 15.57
C LEU A 250 13.73 15.25 16.71
N THR A 251 13.27 14.97 17.93
CA THR A 251 14.12 14.78 19.12
C THR A 251 13.95 13.38 19.71
N LEU A 252 14.91 12.93 20.53
CA LEU A 252 14.87 11.59 21.15
C LEU A 252 13.60 11.35 21.97
N ASP A 253 13.11 12.37 22.67
CA ASP A 253 11.94 12.30 23.54
C ASP A 253 10.64 12.74 22.84
N SER A 254 10.68 13.01 21.54
CA SER A 254 9.51 13.46 20.78
C SER A 254 8.50 12.33 20.56
N LEU A 255 7.21 12.69 20.46
CA LEU A 255 6.16 11.76 20.03
C LEU A 255 6.46 11.14 18.65
N HIS A 256 7.10 11.90 17.76
CA HIS A 256 7.56 11.41 16.46
C HIS A 256 8.54 10.25 16.62
N MET A 257 9.51 10.36 17.54
CA MET A 257 10.43 9.27 17.83
C MET A 257 9.70 8.05 18.39
N SER A 258 8.77 8.22 19.34
CA SER A 258 7.99 7.09 19.89
C SER A 258 7.20 6.34 18.81
N ARG A 259 6.59 7.07 17.87
CA ARG A 259 5.86 6.46 16.74
C ARG A 259 6.79 5.71 15.78
N LEU A 260 7.99 6.24 15.52
CA LEU A 260 9.01 5.59 14.68
C LEU A 260 9.65 4.38 15.37
N GLU A 261 9.81 4.41 16.70
CA GLU A 261 10.21 3.24 17.47
C GLU A 261 9.18 2.13 17.35
N ARG A 262 7.89 2.44 17.57
CA ARG A 262 6.81 1.45 17.44
C ARG A 262 6.77 0.86 16.03
N PHE A 263 6.88 1.70 15.00
CA PHE A 263 6.99 1.25 13.60
C PHE A 263 8.18 0.29 13.41
N THR A 264 9.35 0.63 13.94
CA THR A 264 10.55 -0.22 13.85
C THR A 264 10.37 -1.54 14.58
N VAL A 265 9.75 -1.56 15.76
CA VAL A 265 9.43 -2.81 16.48
C VAL A 265 8.59 -3.74 15.61
N LEU A 266 7.56 -3.22 14.96
CA LEU A 266 6.67 -3.99 14.09
C LEU A 266 7.37 -4.52 12.83
N MET A 267 8.40 -3.83 12.33
CA MET A 267 9.25 -4.33 11.23
C MET A 267 10.04 -5.58 11.63
N TYR A 268 10.50 -5.65 12.88
CA TYR A 268 11.24 -6.81 13.39
C TYR A 268 10.32 -7.92 13.91
N SER A 269 9.18 -7.59 14.52
CA SER A 269 8.20 -8.57 14.98
C SER A 269 6.82 -7.95 15.14
N LYS A 270 5.86 -8.41 14.33
CA LYS A 270 4.49 -7.89 14.31
C LYS A 270 3.63 -8.34 15.48
N ILE A 271 4.08 -9.38 16.19
CA ILE A 271 3.45 -9.88 17.41
C ILE A 271 4.08 -9.28 18.69
N CYS A 272 5.14 -8.47 18.56
CA CYS A 272 5.76 -7.84 19.72
C CYS A 272 4.91 -6.64 20.18
N SER A 273 4.48 -6.68 21.44
CA SER A 273 3.65 -5.65 22.07
C SER A 273 4.46 -4.44 22.59
N ALA A 274 5.80 -4.50 22.57
CA ALA A 274 6.65 -3.41 23.04
C ALA A 274 6.42 -2.12 22.24
N ASN A 275 6.40 -1.00 22.96
CA ASN A 275 6.18 0.32 22.36
C ASN A 275 7.47 1.01 21.94
N CYS A 276 8.63 0.59 22.47
CA CYS A 276 9.94 1.14 22.15
C CYS A 276 10.93 0.05 21.71
N VAL A 277 11.98 0.43 20.98
CA VAL A 277 12.92 -0.57 20.43
C VAL A 277 13.79 -1.22 21.51
N ASN A 278 14.09 -0.50 22.60
CA ASN A 278 14.88 -1.04 23.70
C ASN A 278 14.14 -2.17 24.44
N GLU A 279 12.85 -1.98 24.72
CA GLU A 279 11.99 -3.02 25.31
C GLU A 279 11.83 -4.20 24.35
N ALA A 280 11.59 -3.92 23.07
CA ALA A 280 11.46 -4.95 22.05
C ALA A 280 12.73 -5.80 21.91
N ARG A 281 13.93 -5.19 21.98
CA ARG A 281 15.21 -5.91 22.01
C ARG A 281 15.25 -6.93 23.14
N LYS A 282 14.88 -6.52 24.36
CA LYS A 282 14.83 -7.41 25.53
C LYS A 282 13.85 -8.56 25.30
N LEU A 283 12.60 -8.25 24.94
CA LEU A 283 11.56 -9.27 24.75
C LEU A 283 11.90 -10.26 23.64
N MET A 284 12.43 -9.78 22.52
CA MET A 284 12.80 -10.65 21.38
C MET A 284 14.00 -11.53 21.70
N PHE A 285 14.95 -11.04 22.50
CA PHE A 285 16.10 -11.83 22.92
C PHE A 285 15.71 -12.90 23.96
N THR A 286 14.89 -12.54 24.96
CA THR A 286 14.54 -13.47 26.05
C THR A 286 13.41 -14.42 25.69
N HIS A 287 12.29 -13.90 25.20
CA HIS A 287 11.08 -14.70 24.93
C HIS A 287 10.98 -15.13 23.47
N GLY A 288 11.48 -14.30 22.55
CA GLY A 288 11.46 -14.59 21.12
C GLY A 288 12.62 -15.48 20.64
N LEU A 289 13.61 -15.76 21.51
CA LEU A 289 14.83 -16.52 21.21
C LEU A 289 15.54 -16.06 19.93
N LYS A 290 15.47 -14.75 19.61
CA LYS A 290 16.14 -14.19 18.45
C LYS A 290 17.62 -13.97 18.73
N ALA A 291 18.45 -14.25 17.71
CA ALA A 291 19.86 -13.88 17.71
C ALA A 291 20.05 -12.35 17.77
N LEU A 292 21.22 -11.89 18.22
CA LEU A 292 21.51 -10.46 18.44
C LEU A 292 21.50 -9.64 17.15
N GLU A 293 21.78 -10.26 16.01
CA GLU A 293 21.67 -9.69 14.67
C GLU A 293 20.21 -9.53 14.20
N CYS A 294 19.27 -10.23 14.84
CA CYS A 294 17.86 -10.29 14.46
C CYS A 294 16.94 -9.46 15.39
N ILE A 295 17.51 -8.65 16.30
CA ILE A 295 16.77 -7.74 17.17
C ILE A 295 16.89 -6.28 16.67
N PRO A 296 15.89 -5.41 16.95
CA PRO A 296 15.90 -4.04 16.47
C PRO A 296 17.06 -3.23 17.03
N PRO A 297 17.50 -2.13 16.40
CA PRO A 297 18.54 -1.25 16.97
C PRO A 297 18.12 -0.65 18.32
N ILE A 298 19.07 -0.12 19.09
CA ILE A 298 18.74 0.71 20.26
C ILE A 298 18.17 2.07 19.81
N GLN A 299 17.40 2.74 20.67
CA GLN A 299 16.75 4.02 20.35
C GLN A 299 17.74 5.06 19.78
N HIS A 300 18.92 5.20 20.40
CA HIS A 300 19.94 6.15 19.97
C HIS A 300 20.51 5.83 18.58
N ALA A 301 20.65 4.55 18.23
CA ALA A 301 21.12 4.13 16.92
C ALA A 301 20.04 4.32 15.84
N LEU A 302 18.78 4.02 16.19
CA LEU A 302 17.62 4.29 15.35
C LEU A 302 17.50 5.80 15.06
N PHE A 303 17.67 6.65 16.08
CA PHE A 303 17.61 8.10 15.93
C PHE A 303 18.65 8.61 14.92
N GLN A 304 19.91 8.15 15.01
CA GLN A 304 20.93 8.53 14.02
C GLN A 304 20.61 8.01 12.62
N HIS A 305 20.02 6.82 12.51
CA HIS A 305 19.55 6.29 11.22
C HIS A 305 18.46 7.17 10.60
N ILE A 306 17.46 7.59 11.38
CA ILE A 306 16.39 8.47 10.91
C ILE A 306 16.97 9.82 10.46
N LYS A 307 17.91 10.41 11.20
CA LYS A 307 18.58 11.65 10.79
C LYS A 307 19.25 11.51 9.42
N ARG A 308 19.95 10.41 9.17
CA ARG A 308 20.53 10.15 7.83
C ARG A 308 19.47 10.03 6.74
N ALA A 309 18.36 9.35 7.03
CA ALA A 309 17.26 9.22 6.09
C ALA A 309 16.61 10.58 5.79
N LEU A 310 16.45 11.44 6.80
CA LEU A 310 15.94 12.81 6.64
C LEU A 310 16.89 13.69 5.82
N LEU A 311 18.21 13.55 5.99
CA LEU A 311 19.19 14.22 5.13
C LEU A 311 18.94 13.90 3.65
N ALA A 312 18.75 12.62 3.33
CA ALA A 312 18.48 12.19 1.97
C ALA A 312 17.11 12.70 1.47
N ALA A 313 16.04 12.43 2.21
CA ALA A 313 14.69 12.72 1.75
C ALA A 313 14.37 14.23 1.74
N ALA A 314 14.60 14.91 2.86
CA ALA A 314 14.15 16.29 3.07
C ALA A 314 15.12 17.34 2.52
N PHE A 315 16.43 17.06 2.49
CA PHE A 315 17.42 18.05 2.07
C PHE A 315 18.01 17.77 0.68
N ILE A 316 18.17 16.52 0.27
CA ILE A 316 18.75 16.18 -1.04
C ILE A 316 17.64 15.99 -2.08
N TRP A 317 16.75 15.01 -1.89
CA TRP A 317 15.77 14.64 -2.91
C TRP A 317 14.68 15.69 -3.10
N LYS A 318 14.16 16.26 -2.01
CA LYS A 318 13.20 17.38 -2.06
C LYS A 318 13.76 18.59 -2.80
N GLN A 319 15.08 18.78 -2.80
CA GLN A 319 15.74 19.90 -3.44
C GLN A 319 16.39 19.54 -4.79
N SER A 320 16.12 18.36 -5.35
CA SER A 320 16.76 17.85 -6.58
C SER A 320 16.56 18.75 -7.82
N LEU A 321 15.51 19.55 -7.84
CA LEU A 321 15.20 20.47 -8.94
C LEU A 321 15.80 21.87 -8.76
N TYR A 322 16.38 22.19 -7.61
CA TYR A 322 17.01 23.48 -7.37
C TYR A 322 18.45 23.45 -7.88
N ARG A 323 18.84 24.48 -8.64
CA ARG A 323 20.20 24.62 -9.19
C ARG A 323 21.29 24.65 -8.11
N SER A 324 20.96 25.16 -6.93
CA SER A 324 21.86 25.22 -5.77
C SER A 324 21.08 24.84 -4.51
N PRO A 325 21.01 23.54 -4.17
CA PRO A 325 20.29 23.08 -2.99
C PRO A 325 21.04 23.48 -1.72
N HIS A 326 20.32 23.95 -0.70
CA HIS A 326 20.90 24.23 0.60
C HIS A 326 20.94 22.94 1.43
N ILE A 327 22.12 22.31 1.46
CA ILE A 327 22.35 21.06 2.18
C ILE A 327 23.00 21.39 3.54
N PRO A 328 22.38 20.98 4.67
CA PRO A 328 22.94 21.25 5.99
C PRO A 328 24.20 20.44 6.25
N ASN A 329 24.93 20.80 7.31
CA ASN A 329 26.13 20.06 7.68
C ASN A 329 25.77 18.61 8.03
N ALA A 330 26.23 17.64 7.22
CA ALA A 330 25.88 16.25 7.45
C ALA A 330 26.38 15.68 8.80
N SER A 331 27.32 16.35 9.48
CA SER A 331 27.71 15.99 10.85
C SER A 331 26.58 16.16 11.87
N GLU A 332 25.67 17.09 11.62
CA GLU A 332 24.46 17.26 12.41
C GLU A 332 23.38 16.24 12.05
N TRP A 333 23.57 15.45 10.99
CA TRP A 333 22.57 14.54 10.43
C TRP A 333 23.03 13.08 10.38
N GLY A 334 23.78 12.67 11.41
CA GLY A 334 24.14 11.26 11.63
C GLY A 334 25.30 10.76 10.77
N TRP A 335 26.18 11.67 10.33
CA TRP A 335 27.45 11.36 9.68
C TRP A 335 28.63 11.89 10.49
N GLU A 336 29.80 11.31 10.29
CA GLU A 336 31.06 11.78 10.87
C GLU A 336 32.17 11.78 9.82
N TRP A 337 33.16 12.64 9.98
CA TRP A 337 34.32 12.67 9.10
C TRP A 337 35.39 11.71 9.60
N ASN A 338 35.72 10.69 8.80
CA ASN A 338 36.84 9.82 9.12
C ASN A 338 38.14 10.41 8.54
N ALA A 339 38.94 11.06 9.38
CA ALA A 339 40.19 11.69 8.95
C ALA A 339 41.18 10.71 8.29
N ARG A 340 41.22 9.46 8.77
CA ARG A 340 42.14 8.42 8.26
C ARG A 340 41.75 7.96 6.87
N LYS A 341 40.47 7.70 6.65
CA LYS A 341 39.94 7.22 5.36
C LYS A 341 39.57 8.36 4.40
N LYS A 342 39.58 9.61 4.88
CA LYS A 342 39.15 10.82 4.15
C LYS A 342 37.76 10.67 3.52
N VAL A 343 36.84 10.00 4.22
CA VAL A 343 35.45 9.77 3.78
C VAL A 343 34.48 10.06 4.91
N ARG A 344 33.26 10.46 4.56
CA ARG A 344 32.14 10.51 5.52
C ARG A 344 31.70 9.08 5.84
N MET A 345 31.54 8.79 7.13
CA MET A 345 31.03 7.51 7.61
C MET A 345 29.75 7.72 8.43
N PRO A 346 28.85 6.74 8.50
CA PRO A 346 27.68 6.84 9.36
C PRO A 346 28.10 6.95 10.82
N TYR A 347 27.57 7.96 11.51
CA TYR A 347 27.65 8.04 12.96
C TYR A 347 26.57 7.14 13.56
N TRP A 348 26.98 5.97 14.06
CA TRP A 348 26.03 4.89 14.37
C TRP A 348 25.20 5.14 15.63
N THR A 349 25.81 5.64 16.69
CA THR A 349 25.17 5.90 17.98
C THR A 349 26.07 6.82 18.82
N ASN A 350 25.48 7.58 19.74
CA ASN A 350 26.21 8.37 20.74
C ASN A 350 26.35 7.65 22.08
N LEU A 351 25.90 6.40 22.18
CA LEU A 351 26.14 5.55 23.34
C LEU A 351 27.38 4.67 23.12
N PRO A 352 28.18 4.43 24.17
CA PRO A 352 29.26 3.45 24.10
C PRO A 352 28.71 2.05 23.80
N ASP A 353 29.56 1.20 23.23
CA ASP A 353 29.21 -0.21 23.07
C ASP A 353 29.01 -0.90 24.43
N ALA A 354 28.42 -2.10 24.41
CA ALA A 354 28.09 -2.81 25.64
C ALA A 354 29.33 -3.13 26.51
N ASN A 355 30.51 -3.35 25.93
CA ASN A 355 31.72 -3.65 26.70
C ASN A 355 32.23 -2.45 27.49
N HIS A 356 31.99 -1.24 26.99
CA HIS A 356 32.42 0.00 27.62
C HIS A 356 31.31 0.67 28.45
N GLY A 357 30.04 0.48 28.07
CA GLY A 357 28.89 1.14 28.67
C GLY A 357 28.05 0.29 29.62
N CYS A 358 28.14 -1.04 29.55
CA CYS A 358 27.30 -1.92 30.35
C CYS A 358 28.03 -2.33 31.63
N THR A 359 27.51 -1.89 32.78
CA THR A 359 28.01 -2.28 34.11
C THR A 359 27.96 -3.80 34.33
N LEU A 360 27.03 -4.50 33.69
CA LEU A 360 26.91 -5.97 33.77
C LEU A 360 28.10 -6.70 33.13
N LEU A 361 28.71 -6.11 32.09
CA LEU A 361 29.87 -6.68 31.39
C LEU A 361 31.19 -6.16 31.96
N LEU A 362 31.14 -5.31 32.98
CA LEU A 362 32.31 -4.74 33.60
C LEU A 362 33.08 -5.81 34.37
N HIS A 363 34.30 -6.08 33.91
CA HIS A 363 35.23 -6.96 34.59
C HIS A 363 36.54 -6.24 34.92
N CYS A 364 37.24 -6.73 35.95
CA CYS A 364 38.57 -6.25 36.32
C CYS A 364 39.63 -7.35 36.16
N GLY A 365 40.88 -6.95 35.96
CA GLY A 365 42.06 -7.82 36.03
C GLY A 365 42.99 -7.39 37.16
N CYS A 366 42.44 -7.20 38.37
CA CYS A 366 43.24 -6.69 39.49
C CYS A 366 44.23 -7.76 39.97
N LEU A 367 45.52 -7.41 40.01
CA LEU A 367 46.58 -8.32 40.44
C LEU A 367 46.66 -8.46 41.96
N VAL A 368 46.19 -7.47 42.72
CA VAL A 368 46.17 -7.48 44.19
C VAL A 368 44.84 -6.89 44.63
N ALA A 369 44.07 -7.63 45.44
CA ALA A 369 42.85 -7.22 46.15
C ALA A 369 41.96 -6.16 45.46
N CYS A 370 40.73 -6.52 45.06
CA CYS A 370 39.77 -5.66 44.37
C CYS A 370 39.21 -4.48 45.21
N LYS A 371 40.06 -3.54 45.63
CA LYS A 371 39.76 -2.36 46.47
C LYS A 371 39.62 -1.09 45.61
N GLY A 372 40.02 0.09 46.12
CA GLY A 372 39.73 1.40 45.52
C GLY A 372 40.12 1.62 44.05
N ASN A 373 41.12 0.90 43.52
CA ASN A 373 41.53 1.00 42.10
C ASN A 373 40.84 -0.03 41.19
N CYS A 374 40.04 -0.94 41.76
CA CYS A 374 39.28 -1.90 40.99
C CYS A 374 38.16 -1.21 40.23
N LYS A 375 38.09 -1.42 38.90
CA LYS A 375 37.03 -0.86 38.05
C LYS A 375 35.64 -1.31 38.52
N CYS A 376 35.49 -2.57 38.94
CA CYS A 376 34.23 -3.08 39.48
C CYS A 376 33.84 -2.33 40.77
N ASN A 377 34.75 -2.23 41.73
CA ASN A 377 34.51 -1.54 43.00
C ASN A 377 34.18 -0.05 42.81
N ARG A 378 34.94 0.65 41.95
CA ARG A 378 34.68 2.07 41.62
C ARG A 378 33.33 2.29 40.95
N ALA A 379 32.83 1.30 40.21
CA ALA A 379 31.51 1.33 39.60
C ALA A 379 30.39 0.85 40.55
N GLY A 380 30.70 0.55 41.82
CA GLY A 380 29.76 0.02 42.80
C GLY A 380 29.33 -1.43 42.53
N ASN A 381 30.01 -2.14 41.62
CA ASN A 381 29.69 -3.50 41.23
C ASN A 381 30.58 -4.51 41.95
N ARG A 382 30.00 -5.65 42.31
CA ARG A 382 30.78 -6.81 42.76
C ARG A 382 31.58 -7.40 41.59
N CYS A 383 32.76 -7.91 41.89
CA CYS A 383 33.55 -8.68 40.93
C CYS A 383 32.81 -9.99 40.62
N GLY A 384 32.41 -10.14 39.35
CA GLY A 384 31.73 -11.34 38.86
C GLY A 384 32.68 -12.31 38.13
N PRO A 385 32.14 -13.42 37.60
CA PRO A 385 32.91 -14.49 36.95
C PRO A 385 33.76 -14.07 35.74
N LEU A 386 33.44 -12.92 35.13
CA LEU A 386 34.23 -12.37 34.02
C LEU A 386 35.53 -11.69 34.49
N CYS A 387 35.71 -11.45 35.79
CA CYS A 387 36.92 -10.84 36.35
C CYS A 387 38.09 -11.83 36.37
N LYS A 388 39.27 -11.34 35.99
CA LYS A 388 40.55 -12.06 36.01
C LYS A 388 41.42 -11.58 37.18
N CYS A 389 40.83 -11.45 38.36
CA CYS A 389 41.55 -11.00 39.54
C CYS A 389 42.37 -12.15 40.16
N GLU A 390 43.68 -11.96 40.30
CA GLU A 390 44.62 -13.04 40.66
C GLU A 390 45.10 -12.98 42.13
N GLY A 391 44.79 -11.89 42.85
CA GLY A 391 45.36 -11.63 44.19
C GLY A 391 44.34 -11.59 45.34
N GLY A 392 43.46 -12.59 45.45
CA GLY A 392 42.48 -12.68 46.55
C GLY A 392 41.39 -11.61 46.45
N CYS A 393 40.40 -11.82 45.58
CA CYS A 393 39.29 -10.88 45.42
C CYS A 393 38.52 -10.70 46.74
N LEU A 394 38.34 -9.44 47.16
CA LEU A 394 37.54 -9.06 48.34
C LEU A 394 36.24 -8.35 47.95
N ASN A 395 35.99 -8.22 46.65
CA ASN A 395 34.82 -7.52 46.10
C ASN A 395 33.83 -8.52 45.46
N ASN A 396 33.94 -9.81 45.77
CA ASN A 396 33.12 -10.91 45.27
C ASN A 396 32.19 -11.52 46.34
N ASP A 397 32.39 -11.22 47.63
CA ASP A 397 31.66 -11.91 48.71
C ASP A 397 30.15 -11.74 48.61
N MET A 398 29.42 -12.85 48.47
CA MET A 398 28.04 -12.93 48.93
C MET A 398 28.12 -12.97 50.46
N ALA A 399 27.62 -11.93 51.14
CA ALA A 399 27.25 -12.12 52.53
C ALA A 399 26.15 -13.20 52.53
N VAL A 400 26.46 -14.33 53.16
CA VAL A 400 25.47 -15.36 53.53
C VAL A 400 24.40 -14.72 54.40
#